data_AF-A0A2U3KG05-F1
#
_entry.id   AF-A0A2U3KG05-F1
#
_cell.length_a   1.000
_cell.length_b   1.000
_cell.length_c   1.000
_cell.angle_alpha   90.00
_cell.angle_beta   90.00
_cell.angle_gamma   90.00
#
_symmetry.space_group_name_H-M   'P 1'
#
loop_
_entity.id
_entity.type
_entity.pdbx_description
1 polymer ?
#
loop_
_entity_poly.entity_id
_entity_poly.type
_entity_poly.pdbx_seq_one_letter_code
_entity_poly.pdbx_strand_id
1 'polypeptide(L)'
;MIERGYEVEGFESIFHAVVMLFREIVEKPAAIILEIISLPYNSAELDELALIGAPVILLTGVYEDREVIDRLKWAAVLRRPFTIGQVVSTVEFLVLSF
;
A
#
# COMPACT_ATOMS: atom_id res chain seq x y z
N MET A 1 12.32 5.32 4.79
CA MET A 1 11.77 4.19 5.57
C MET A 1 12.89 3.45 6.28
N ILE A 2 13.85 2.86 5.57
CA ILE A 2 15.02 2.21 6.18
C ILE A 2 15.81 3.17 7.09
N GLU A 3 16.05 4.40 6.63
CA GLU A 3 16.71 5.46 7.42
C GLU A 3 15.94 5.86 8.70
N ARG A 4 14.68 5.44 8.83
CA ARG A 4 13.81 5.66 10.00
C ARG A 4 13.70 4.41 10.89
N GLY A 5 14.46 3.35 10.59
CA GLY A 5 14.46 2.10 11.35
C GLY A 5 13.36 1.10 10.97
N TYR A 6 12.63 1.35 9.88
CA TYR A 6 11.65 0.38 9.37
C TYR A 6 12.34 -0.68 8.50
N GLU A 7 11.98 -1.94 8.73
CA GLU A 7 12.21 -3.01 7.76
C GLU A 7 11.22 -2.87 6.61
N VAL A 8 11.71 -3.01 5.38
CA VAL A 8 10.91 -2.76 4.17
C VAL A 8 11.17 -3.88 3.18
N GLU A 9 10.07 -4.43 2.66
CA GLU A 9 10.11 -5.32 1.52
C GLU A 9 9.36 -4.70 0.33
N GLY A 10 9.96 -4.80 -0.85
CA GLY A 10 9.46 -4.18 -2.07
C GLY A 10 9.05 -5.23 -3.10
N PHE A 11 7.91 -5.01 -3.74
CA PHE A 11 7.41 -5.88 -4.81
C PHE A 11 7.06 -5.05 -6.04
N GLU A 12 7.33 -5.60 -7.22
CA GLU A 12 6.98 -4.95 -8.49
C GLU A 12 5.53 -5.22 -8.92
N SER A 13 4.82 -6.14 -8.25
CA SER A 13 3.42 -6.46 -8.55
C SER A 13 2.61 -6.82 -7.29
N ILE A 14 1.31 -6.52 -7.32
CA ILE A 14 0.37 -6.88 -6.25
C ILE A 14 0.31 -8.41 -6.11
N PHE A 15 0.21 -9.13 -7.23
CA PHE A 15 0.22 -10.59 -7.24
C PHE A 15 1.42 -11.18 -6.50
N HIS A 16 2.63 -10.68 -6.77
CA HIS A 16 3.83 -11.19 -6.12
C HIS A 16 3.81 -10.92 -4.60
N ALA A 17 3.42 -9.70 -4.19
CA ALA A 17 3.29 -9.35 -2.77
C ALA A 17 2.27 -10.27 -2.06
N VAL A 18 1.09 -10.45 -2.66
CA VAL A 18 0.01 -11.28 -2.14
C VAL A 18 0.45 -12.74 -1.97
N VAL A 19 1.11 -13.32 -2.98
CA VAL A 19 1.62 -14.70 -2.92
C VAL A 19 2.65 -14.86 -1.80
N MET A 20 3.57 -13.91 -1.65
CA MET A 20 4.62 -13.98 -0.63
C MET A 20 4.05 -13.87 0.79
N LEU A 21 3.06 -13.00 0.98
CA LEU A 21 2.37 -12.81 2.25
C LEU A 21 1.49 -14.01 2.63
N PHE A 22 0.69 -14.53 1.70
CA PHE A 22 -0.16 -15.69 1.99
C PHE A 22 0.61 -16.98 2.22
N ARG A 23 1.80 -17.12 1.62
CA ARG A 23 2.68 -18.26 1.86
C ARG A 23 3.55 -18.12 3.11
N GLU A 24 3.40 -17.03 3.85
CA GLU A 24 4.19 -16.72 5.05
C GLU A 24 5.71 -16.75 4.76
N ILE A 25 6.10 -16.45 3.52
CA ILE A 25 7.51 -16.28 3.14
C ILE A 25 8.03 -14.95 3.71
N VAL A 26 7.12 -13.99 3.82
CA VAL A 26 7.33 -12.64 4.37
C VAL A 26 6.39 -12.45 5.54
N GLU A 27 6.88 -11.80 6.59
CA GLU A 27 6.04 -11.47 7.74
C GLU A 27 4.92 -10.51 7.37
N LYS A 28 3.77 -10.63 8.06
CA LYS A 28 2.68 -9.70 7.87
C LYS A 28 3.12 -8.27 8.23
N PRO A 29 3.05 -7.30 7.30
CA PRO A 29 3.55 -5.95 7.55
C PRO A 29 2.59 -5.16 8.44
N ALA A 30 3.14 -4.21 9.18
CA ALA A 30 2.35 -3.25 9.97
C ALA A 30 1.56 -2.27 9.08
N ALA A 31 2.04 -1.99 7.86
CA ALA A 31 1.35 -1.20 6.85
C ALA A 31 1.83 -1.57 5.45
N ILE A 32 0.95 -1.43 4.46
CA ILE A 32 1.25 -1.62 3.03
C ILE A 32 1.19 -0.27 2.34
N ILE A 33 2.21 0.05 1.54
CA ILE A 33 2.17 1.19 0.62
C ILE A 33 1.94 0.65 -0.77
N LEU A 34 0.80 1.02 -1.37
CA LEU A 34 0.44 0.63 -2.72
C LEU A 34 0.54 1.86 -3.62
N GLU A 35 1.43 1.82 -4.60
CA GLU A 35 1.46 2.82 -5.68
C GLU A 35 0.88 2.22 -6.94
N ILE A 36 -0.18 2.85 -7.47
CA ILE A 36 -0.72 2.51 -8.77
C ILE A 36 -0.08 3.47 -9.78
N ILE A 37 0.54 2.93 -10.83
CA ILE A 37 1.16 3.76 -11.88
C ILE A 37 0.59 3.31 -13.21
N SER A 38 -0.40 4.05 -13.73
CA SER A 38 -0.85 4.00 -15.14
C SER A 38 -1.11 2.61 -15.73
N LEU A 39 -1.42 1.60 -14.90
CA LEU A 39 -1.57 0.22 -15.31
C LEU A 39 -3.02 -0.25 -15.13
N PRO A 40 -3.51 -1.16 -15.98
CA PRO A 40 -4.69 -1.93 -15.65
C PRO A 40 -4.36 -2.80 -14.45
N TYR A 41 -4.86 -2.43 -13.27
CA TYR A 41 -4.82 -3.30 -12.10
C TYR A 41 -5.93 -4.35 -12.25
N ASN A 42 -5.67 -5.58 -11.83
CA ASN A 42 -6.72 -6.56 -11.73
C ASN A 42 -7.48 -6.32 -10.42
N SER A 43 -8.77 -6.06 -10.55
CA SER A 43 -9.70 -5.95 -9.43
C SER A 43 -9.60 -7.07 -8.39
N ALA A 44 -9.31 -8.30 -8.83
CA ALA A 44 -9.18 -9.45 -7.93
C ALA A 44 -7.93 -9.35 -7.05
N GLU A 45 -6.82 -8.82 -7.57
CA GLU A 45 -5.57 -8.67 -6.82
C GLU A 45 -5.71 -7.64 -5.69
N LEU A 46 -6.48 -6.58 -5.92
CA LEU A 46 -6.82 -5.60 -4.89
C LEU A 46 -7.68 -6.20 -3.78
N ASP A 47 -8.66 -7.04 -4.15
CA ASP A 47 -9.51 -7.73 -3.18
C ASP A 47 -8.67 -8.74 -2.35
N GLU A 48 -7.73 -9.44 -2.97
CA GLU A 48 -6.79 -10.33 -2.28
C GLU A 48 -5.83 -9.57 -1.35
N LEU A 49 -5.32 -8.42 -1.78
CA LEU A 49 -4.48 -7.55 -0.94
C LEU A 49 -5.24 -7.09 0.32
N ALA A 50 -6.53 -6.81 0.20
CA ALA A 50 -7.37 -6.42 1.34
C ALA A 50 -7.52 -7.56 2.37
N LEU A 51 -7.46 -8.82 1.94
CA LEU A 51 -7.55 -9.99 2.83
C LEU A 51 -6.32 -10.20 3.70
N ILE A 52 -5.17 -9.61 3.36
CA ILE A 52 -3.96 -9.60 4.23
C ILE A 52 -4.29 -8.94 5.59
N GLY A 53 -5.22 -7.97 5.59
CA GLY A 53 -5.67 -7.30 6.80
C GLY A 53 -4.60 -6.41 7.45
N ALA A 54 -3.67 -5.89 6.65
CA ALA A 54 -2.78 -4.79 7.03
C ALA A 54 -3.36 -3.47 6.50
N PRO A 55 -3.20 -2.34 7.21
CA PRO A 55 -3.67 -1.04 6.72
C PRO A 55 -2.93 -0.67 5.42
N VAL A 56 -3.69 -0.26 4.40
CA VAL A 56 -3.15 0.07 3.07
C VAL A 56 -3.17 1.58 2.84
N ILE A 57 -2.02 2.14 2.51
CA ILE A 57 -1.84 3.52 2.06
C ILE A 57 -1.79 3.51 0.54
N LEU A 58 -2.75 4.17 -0.11
CA LEU A 58 -2.76 4.32 -1.55
C LEU A 58 -1.98 5.56 -1.97
N LEU A 59 -0.97 5.39 -2.81
CA LEU A 59 -0.29 6.46 -3.55
C LEU A 59 -0.84 6.49 -4.97
N THR A 60 -1.35 7.65 -5.38
CA THR A 60 -2.14 7.75 -6.60
C THR A 60 -1.86 9.05 -7.36
N GLY A 61 -1.90 8.98 -8.69
CA GLY A 61 -1.78 10.11 -9.59
C GLY A 61 -2.99 11.05 -9.61
N VAL A 62 -2.88 12.15 -10.35
CA VAL A 62 -3.95 13.16 -10.48
C VAL A 62 -5.15 12.64 -11.29
N TYR A 63 -4.88 11.71 -12.22
CA TYR A 63 -5.86 11.19 -13.19
C TYR A 63 -6.27 9.75 -12.91
N GLU A 64 -5.93 9.22 -11.74
CA GLU A 64 -6.29 7.87 -11.39
C GLU A 64 -7.77 7.71 -11.05
N ASP A 65 -8.25 6.50 -11.31
CA ASP A 65 -9.66 6.17 -11.31
C ASP A 65 -10.28 6.36 -9.93
N ARG A 66 -11.37 7.14 -9.87
CA ARG A 66 -12.16 7.31 -8.64
C ARG A 66 -12.68 5.96 -8.15
N GLU A 67 -12.93 5.02 -9.06
CA GLU A 67 -13.39 3.68 -8.71
C GLU A 67 -12.40 2.95 -7.80
N VAL A 68 -11.08 3.12 -7.96
CA VAL A 68 -10.09 2.53 -7.03
C VAL A 68 -10.25 3.10 -5.63
N ILE A 69 -10.33 4.43 -5.57
CA ILE A 69 -10.37 5.16 -4.30
C ILE A 69 -11.62 4.77 -3.51
N ASP A 70 -12.73 4.53 -4.20
CA ASP A 70 -14.01 4.20 -3.58
C ASP A 70 -14.19 2.68 -3.32
N ARG A 71 -13.41 1.80 -3.97
CA ARG A 71 -13.56 0.34 -3.88
C ARG A 71 -13.06 -0.27 -2.58
N LEU A 72 -11.91 0.17 -2.09
CA LEU A 72 -11.29 -0.39 -0.89
C LEU A 72 -11.29 0.60 0.27
N LYS A 73 -11.29 0.05 1.49
CA LYS A 73 -11.06 0.85 2.71
C LYS A 73 -9.57 1.15 2.86
N TRP A 74 -9.13 2.21 2.21
CA TRP A 74 -7.78 2.73 2.38
C TRP A 74 -7.60 3.32 3.78
N ALA A 75 -6.49 2.99 4.44
CA ALA A 75 -6.12 3.63 5.70
C ALA A 75 -5.72 5.09 5.46
N ALA A 76 -5.11 5.38 4.31
CA ALA A 76 -4.84 6.72 3.83
C ALA A 76 -4.73 6.74 2.29
N VAL A 77 -4.98 7.90 1.68
CA VAL A 77 -4.79 8.13 0.24
C VAL A 77 -3.94 9.39 0.06
N LEU A 78 -2.78 9.26 -0.58
CA LEU A 78 -1.90 10.36 -0.95
C LEU A 78 -1.93 10.57 -2.46
N ARG A 79 -2.50 11.71 -2.87
CA ARG A 79 -2.56 12.10 -4.28
C ARG A 79 -1.33 12.91 -4.66
N ARG A 80 -0.77 12.64 -5.85
CA ARG A 80 0.33 13.43 -6.40
C ARG A 80 -0.10 14.90 -6.58
N PRO A 81 0.80 15.87 -6.32
CA PRO A 81 2.17 15.67 -5.86
C PRO A 81 2.23 15.35 -4.35
N PHE A 82 3.04 14.35 -3.99
CA PHE A 82 3.41 14.06 -2.61
C PHE A 82 4.93 13.96 -2.48
N THR A 83 5.44 14.16 -1.27
CA THR A 83 6.85 14.04 -0.92
C THR A 83 7.09 12.74 -0.15
N ILE A 84 8.33 12.26 -0.17
CA ILE A 84 8.75 11.12 0.68
C ILE A 84 8.45 11.42 2.16
N GLY A 85 8.64 12.67 2.60
CA GLY A 85 8.31 13.10 3.95
C GLY A 85 6.83 12.88 4.30
N GLN A 86 5.90 13.22 3.40
CA GLN A 86 4.47 12.97 3.61
C GLN A 86 4.13 11.47 3.69
N VAL A 87 4.76 10.63 2.87
CA VAL A 87 4.58 9.17 2.94
C VAL A 87 5.07 8.63 4.28
N VAL A 88 6.25 9.05 4.72
CA VAL A 88 6.84 8.67 6.03
C VAL A 88 5.93 9.09 7.18
N SER A 89 5.49 10.34 7.22
CA SER A 89 4.59 10.82 8.28
C SER A 89 3.26 10.08 8.31
N THR A 90 2.74 9.67 7.15
CA THR A 90 1.51 8.88 7.06
C THR A 90 1.70 7.47 7.63
N VAL A 91 2.82 6.82 7.31
CA VAL A 91 3.17 5.51 7.89
C VAL A 91 3.36 5.62 9.41
N GLU A 92 4.13 6.61 9.87
CA GLU A 92 4.37 6.84 11.31
C GLU A 92 3.05 7.06 12.06
N PHE A 93 2.13 7.87 11.51
CA PHE A 93 0.81 8.07 12.09
C PHE A 93 0.01 6.77 12.19
N LEU A 94 0.05 5.92 11.16
CA LEU A 94 -0.70 4.66 11.17
C LEU A 94 -0.08 3.63 12.11
N VAL A 95 1.24 3.42 12.07
CA VAL A 95 1.91 2.37 12.85
C VAL A 95 1.98 2.70 14.34
N LEU A 96 2.10 3.98 14.73
CA LEU A 96 2.17 4.38 16.14
C LEU A 96 0.79 4.56 16.80
N SER A 97 -0.30 4.50 16.03
CA SER A 97 -1.67 4.65 16.54
C SER A 97 -2.35 3.31 16.90
N PHE A 98 -1.65 2.18 16.71
CA PHE A 98 -2.09 0.83 17.07
C PHE A 98 -1.05 0.17 17.98
#